data_AF-A0A3A0C6V7-F1
#
_entry.id   AF-A0A3A0C6V7-F1
#
_cell.length_a   1.000
_cell.length_b   1.000
_cell.length_c   1.000
_cell.angle_alpha   90.00
_cell.angle_beta   90.00
_cell.angle_gamma   90.00
#
_symmetry.space_group_name_H-M   'P 1'
#
loop_
_entity.id
_entity.type
_entity.pdbx_description
1 polymer ?
#
loop_
_entity_poly.entity_id
_entity_poly.type
_entity_poly.pdbx_seq_one_letter_code
_entity_poly.pdbx_strand_id
1 'polypeptide(L)'
;MKRLCLSATLALCLLSFTLRPQAQAQDLGITPDKKLAKELTALADLCYDMGIKAKDRGIYNYAKSFFNHALMYDSEHKDTRKILGFKKKKGEWVADKDDYGMPRSNTVSREKEPEAYRKVWEDTREARSKAADKLYEFVADTTLETRQRILALHHLMLIDPWHEKGHRAAGLEAAKPGTSEDLWIHTLDSDYAHQRNAWVSGVPDAVMVSEKTPYEEALGLKFSKARGERFFFHVCMDTQAENIARNLTPYADATQRKAAELLGLDLGEVPKEDAKRLHYTFFQQRRDYAQFVDKCAGIDDPARKKEVAEQGWGYATRKPTGNVWLYSYPENDSALRDGIAHEIGSFTIAAKCGYRLYWLNRGMGFTLSNRAMGTCKSTFVAIRGTAIIDSGGVDAMPGLGTNAAAWRFKVILAIAGGKSLNLGELTKATVSGFSELHAAFGFCYTEYLLAKHKDKLAPFLEDAYKDSYERYQKKEKPETNEETLARLLKHLGTSQDSLQTEFALWATQNYMKLPKKE
;
A
#
# COMPACT_ATOMS: atom_id res chain seq x y z
N MET A 1 -22.22 -0.65 52.89
CA MET A 1 -22.29 -0.94 51.44
C MET A 1 -21.92 0.26 50.54
N LYS A 2 -22.41 1.49 50.77
CA LYS A 2 -22.10 2.66 49.91
C LYS A 2 -20.63 3.11 49.85
N ARG A 3 -19.78 2.77 50.83
CA ARG A 3 -18.34 3.11 50.85
C ARG A 3 -17.43 2.12 50.11
N LEU A 4 -17.89 0.89 49.85
CA LEU A 4 -17.12 -0.12 49.09
C LEU A 4 -17.29 0.06 47.58
N CYS A 5 -18.44 0.56 47.12
CA CYS A 5 -18.66 0.85 45.71
C CYS A 5 -17.85 2.06 45.21
N LEU A 6 -17.61 3.07 46.05
CA LEU A 6 -16.82 4.24 45.63
C LEU A 6 -15.33 3.89 45.38
N SER A 7 -14.75 2.97 46.16
CA SER A 7 -13.37 2.54 45.97
C SER A 7 -13.18 1.71 44.70
N ALA A 8 -14.16 0.87 44.36
CA ALA A 8 -14.13 0.05 43.15
C ALA A 8 -14.30 0.90 41.87
N THR A 9 -15.19 1.90 41.89
CA THR A 9 -15.38 2.82 40.75
C THR A 9 -14.19 3.76 40.57
N LEU A 10 -13.54 4.22 41.66
CA LEU A 10 -12.33 5.04 41.54
C LEU A 10 -11.13 4.22 41.03
N ALA A 11 -11.01 2.95 41.42
CA ALA A 11 -9.98 2.04 40.90
C ALA A 11 -10.18 1.71 39.42
N LEU A 12 -11.44 1.50 38.98
CA LEU A 12 -11.79 1.32 37.56
C LEU A 12 -11.56 2.60 36.74
N CYS A 13 -11.87 3.79 37.30
CA CYS A 13 -11.57 5.06 36.65
C CYS A 13 -10.06 5.33 36.54
N LEU A 14 -9.26 4.95 37.54
CA LEU A 14 -7.80 5.07 37.53
C LEU A 14 -7.13 4.05 36.57
N LEU A 15 -7.73 2.88 36.36
CA LEU A 15 -7.32 1.91 35.33
C LEU A 15 -7.63 2.41 33.90
N SER A 16 -8.71 3.17 33.70
CA SER A 16 -9.02 3.79 32.40
C SER A 16 -8.20 5.06 32.10
N PHE A 17 -7.52 5.66 33.08
CA PHE A 17 -6.64 6.83 32.87
C PHE A 17 -5.16 6.48 32.68
N THR A 18 -4.77 5.20 32.84
CA THR A 18 -3.41 4.71 32.55
C THR A 18 -3.27 4.10 31.15
N LEU A 19 -4.36 4.02 30.40
CA LEU A 19 -4.37 3.60 28.98
C LEU A 19 -4.64 4.81 28.07
N ARG A 20 -3.80 5.85 28.16
CA ARG A 20 -3.52 6.60 26.93
C ARG A 20 -2.80 5.64 26.00
N PRO A 21 -3.04 5.67 24.68
CA PRO A 21 -2.17 4.96 23.77
C PRO A 21 -0.78 5.57 23.99
N GLN A 22 0.07 4.85 24.72
CA GLN A 22 1.50 4.95 24.48
C GLN A 22 1.63 4.91 22.98
N ALA A 23 2.46 5.80 22.41
CA ALA A 23 2.93 5.59 21.05
C ALA A 23 3.45 4.15 21.02
N GLN A 24 2.60 3.24 20.54
CA GLN A 24 2.88 1.83 20.54
C GLN A 24 4.01 1.74 19.55
N ALA A 25 5.22 1.61 20.08
CA ALA A 25 6.27 0.89 19.40
C ALA A 25 5.60 -0.31 18.73
N GLN A 26 6.01 -0.65 17.51
CA GLN A 26 5.60 -1.91 16.95
C GLN A 26 6.17 -3.02 17.85
N ASP A 27 5.46 -3.33 18.94
CA ASP A 27 5.66 -4.54 19.70
C ASP A 27 5.29 -5.65 18.74
N LEU A 28 6.33 -6.29 18.20
CA LEU A 28 6.22 -7.44 17.34
C LEU A 28 5.79 -8.66 18.17
N GLY A 29 5.26 -8.53 19.38
CA GLY A 29 4.65 -9.64 20.14
C GLY A 29 5.57 -10.83 20.40
N ILE A 30 6.85 -10.71 20.05
CA ILE A 30 7.92 -11.69 20.17
C ILE A 30 8.86 -11.09 21.18
N THR A 31 8.89 -11.67 22.37
CA THR A 31 10.00 -11.41 23.28
C THR A 31 11.25 -12.04 22.67
N PRO A 32 12.28 -11.24 22.33
CA PRO A 32 13.51 -11.79 21.77
C PRO A 32 14.17 -12.73 22.78
N ASP A 33 14.82 -13.78 22.30
CA ASP A 33 15.67 -14.59 23.17
C ASP A 33 16.79 -13.72 23.77
N LYS A 34 17.37 -14.15 24.90
CA LYS A 34 18.33 -13.33 25.66
C LYS A 34 19.55 -12.88 24.84
N LYS A 35 20.01 -13.70 23.88
CA LYS A 35 21.17 -13.36 23.04
C LYS A 35 20.76 -12.35 21.98
N LEU A 36 19.64 -12.58 21.28
CA LEU A 36 19.12 -11.62 20.31
C LEU A 36 18.77 -10.28 20.98
N ALA A 37 18.11 -10.30 22.14
CA ALA A 37 17.76 -9.11 22.90
C ALA A 37 18.97 -8.22 23.20
N LYS A 38 20.11 -8.83 23.58
CA LYS A 38 21.35 -8.11 23.84
C LYS A 38 21.89 -7.42 22.58
N GLU A 39 21.88 -8.11 21.44
CA GLU A 39 22.32 -7.51 20.17
C GLU A 39 21.35 -6.43 19.69
N LEU A 40 20.04 -6.59 19.90
CA LEU A 40 19.04 -5.56 19.56
C LEU A 40 19.21 -4.30 20.43
N THR A 41 19.46 -4.43 21.73
CA THR A 41 19.76 -3.28 22.59
C THR A 41 21.01 -2.54 22.12
N ALA A 42 22.03 -3.24 21.60
CA ALA A 42 23.22 -2.61 21.05
C ALA A 42 22.95 -1.77 19.78
N LEU A 43 21.79 -1.94 19.12
CA LEU A 43 21.37 -1.10 17.99
C LEU A 43 20.88 0.29 18.42
N ALA A 44 20.57 0.48 19.71
CA ALA A 44 20.05 1.76 20.20
C ALA A 44 21.08 2.90 20.00
N ASP A 45 22.33 2.65 20.39
CA ASP A 45 23.44 3.59 20.21
C ASP A 45 23.71 3.90 18.73
N LEU A 46 23.66 2.87 17.87
CA LEU A 46 23.81 3.04 16.43
C LEU A 46 22.72 3.95 15.85
N CYS A 47 21.47 3.73 16.24
CA CYS A 47 20.36 4.58 15.81
C CYS A 47 20.52 6.01 16.34
N TYR A 48 20.95 6.18 17.58
CA TYR A 48 21.25 7.50 18.12
C TYR A 48 22.30 8.25 17.27
N ASP A 49 23.42 7.59 16.95
CA ASP A 49 24.49 8.18 16.13
C ASP A 49 24.03 8.55 14.73
N MET A 50 23.20 7.70 14.10
CA MET A 50 22.56 8.01 12.81
C MET A 50 21.67 9.25 12.92
N GLY A 51 20.88 9.34 13.99
CA GLY A 51 20.03 10.48 14.28
C GLY A 51 20.82 11.78 14.43
N ILE A 52 21.97 11.74 15.11
CA ILE A 52 22.89 12.88 15.21
C ILE A 52 23.39 13.31 13.83
N LYS A 53 23.93 12.39 13.04
CA LYS A 53 24.48 12.70 11.70
C LYS A 53 23.42 13.28 10.77
N ALA A 54 22.19 12.78 10.85
CA ALA A 54 21.03 13.29 10.10
C ALA A 54 20.62 14.70 10.57
N LYS A 55 20.54 14.91 11.88
CA LYS A 55 20.21 16.21 12.47
C LYS A 55 21.24 17.27 12.07
N ASP A 56 22.53 16.94 12.14
CA ASP A 56 23.63 17.87 11.82
C ASP A 56 23.68 18.24 10.32
N ARG A 57 23.02 17.45 9.47
CA ARG A 57 22.83 17.72 8.02
C ARG A 57 21.50 18.40 7.69
N GLY A 58 20.69 18.75 8.68
CA GLY A 58 19.43 19.47 8.49
C GLY A 58 18.25 18.62 7.98
N ILE A 59 18.34 17.28 8.02
CA ILE A 59 17.25 16.35 7.64
C ILE A 59 16.48 15.87 8.89
N TYR A 60 15.76 16.77 9.54
CA TYR A 60 15.20 16.56 10.88
C TYR A 60 14.13 15.45 10.99
N ASN A 61 13.29 15.24 9.98
CA ASN A 61 12.32 14.13 9.99
C ASN A 61 13.03 12.77 10.00
N TYR A 62 14.13 12.67 9.26
CA TYR A 62 14.96 11.46 9.22
C TYR A 62 15.68 11.22 10.55
N ALA A 63 16.25 12.28 11.13
CA ALA A 63 16.85 12.23 12.46
C ALA A 63 15.85 11.75 13.52
N LYS A 64 14.62 12.28 13.48
CA LYS A 64 13.53 11.89 14.38
C LYS A 64 13.21 10.41 14.29
N SER A 65 13.18 9.86 13.07
CA SER A 65 12.94 8.44 12.86
C SER A 65 13.98 7.58 13.57
N PHE A 66 15.27 7.91 13.44
CA PHE A 66 16.33 7.17 14.12
C PHE A 66 16.29 7.30 15.63
N PHE A 67 16.00 8.48 16.17
CA PHE A 67 15.81 8.63 17.61
C PHE A 67 14.63 7.80 18.12
N ASN A 68 13.53 7.73 17.37
CA ASN A 68 12.43 6.84 17.72
C ASN A 68 12.85 5.36 17.70
N HIS A 69 13.65 4.94 16.71
CA HIS A 69 14.21 3.58 16.69
C HIS A 69 15.15 3.30 17.86
N ALA A 70 15.97 4.27 18.27
CA ALA A 70 16.80 4.12 19.46
C ALA A 70 15.96 3.87 20.73
N LEU A 71 14.83 4.59 20.90
CA LEU A 71 13.90 4.36 22.01
C LEU A 71 13.09 3.06 21.89
N MET A 72 12.96 2.51 20.68
CA MET A 72 12.37 1.19 20.47
C MET A 72 13.30 0.08 21.00
N TYR A 73 14.61 0.21 20.80
CA TYR A 73 15.60 -0.77 21.26
C TYR A 73 15.98 -0.61 22.74
N ASP A 74 16.08 0.63 23.21
CA ASP A 74 16.29 0.97 24.61
C ASP A 74 15.36 2.12 25.00
N SER A 75 14.25 1.77 25.63
CA SER A 75 13.24 2.74 26.06
C SER A 75 13.75 3.70 27.14
N GLU A 76 14.89 3.45 27.80
CA GLU A 76 15.48 4.36 28.78
C GLU A 76 16.72 5.11 28.23
N HIS A 77 16.99 5.02 26.92
CA HIS A 77 18.18 5.61 26.30
C HIS A 77 18.28 7.11 26.58
N LYS A 78 19.20 7.48 27.48
CA LYS A 78 19.25 8.80 28.11
C LYS A 78 19.47 9.91 27.10
N ASP A 79 20.39 9.73 26.17
CA ASP A 79 20.77 10.79 25.23
C ASP A 79 19.69 11.06 24.17
N THR A 80 19.08 10.01 23.62
CA THR A 80 17.92 10.10 22.73
C THR A 80 16.76 10.85 23.40
N ARG A 81 16.42 10.48 24.64
CA ARG A 81 15.35 11.16 25.39
C ARG A 81 15.65 12.63 25.63
N LYS A 82 16.90 12.96 25.97
CA LYS A 82 17.36 14.33 26.13
C LYS A 82 17.21 15.13 24.84
N ILE A 83 17.61 14.57 23.69
CA ILE A 83 17.50 15.23 22.38
C ILE A 83 16.06 15.46 21.96
N LEU A 84 15.19 14.47 22.15
CA LEU A 84 13.78 14.59 21.81
C LEU A 84 12.99 15.47 22.80
N GLY A 85 13.62 15.93 23.88
CA GLY A 85 13.02 16.83 24.86
C GLY A 85 12.09 16.13 25.85
N PHE A 86 12.32 14.85 26.15
CA PHE A 86 11.63 14.15 27.22
C PHE A 86 12.18 14.56 28.60
N LYS A 87 11.29 14.69 29.58
CA LYS A 87 11.63 14.90 30.99
C LYS A 87 10.93 13.84 31.85
N LYS A 88 11.61 13.31 32.87
CA LYS A 88 10.95 12.45 33.86
C LYS A 88 10.02 13.30 34.73
N LYS A 89 8.71 13.04 34.66
CA LYS A 89 7.68 13.60 35.55
C LYS A 89 6.98 12.41 36.22
N LYS A 90 6.99 12.36 37.55
CA LYS A 90 6.38 11.26 38.35
C LYS A 90 6.84 9.85 37.97
N GLY A 91 8.13 9.68 37.64
CA GLY A 91 8.69 8.38 37.25
C GLY A 91 8.50 8.03 35.77
N GLU A 92 7.69 8.79 35.03
CA GLU A 92 7.44 8.56 33.61
C GLU A 92 8.11 9.62 32.75
N TRP A 93 8.58 9.22 31.57
CA TRP A 93 9.13 10.16 30.60
C TRP A 93 8.02 10.85 29.81
N VAL A 94 7.93 12.17 29.92
CA VAL A 94 6.93 13.00 29.24
C VAL A 94 7.63 13.97 28.30
N ALA A 95 7.20 14.04 27.04
CA ALA A 95 7.68 15.05 26.10
C ALA A 95 7.20 16.44 26.54
N ASP A 96 8.11 17.42 26.57
CA ASP A 96 7.82 18.75 27.13
C ASP A 96 7.16 19.71 26.11
N LYS A 97 7.04 19.32 24.83
CA LYS A 97 6.42 20.10 23.72
C LYS A 97 5.75 19.17 22.70
N ASP A 98 4.70 19.66 22.01
CA ASP A 98 3.98 18.94 20.94
C ASP A 98 4.86 18.68 19.71
N ASP A 99 5.75 19.62 19.40
CA ASP A 99 6.88 19.40 18.49
C ASP A 99 8.07 18.96 19.35
N TYR A 100 8.36 17.65 19.33
CA TYR A 100 9.62 17.03 19.77
C TYR A 100 10.78 18.02 19.53
N GLY A 101 11.56 18.34 20.58
CA GLY A 101 12.34 19.58 20.72
C GLY A 101 13.47 19.89 19.72
N MET A 102 13.42 19.40 18.48
CA MET A 102 14.41 19.65 17.43
C MET A 102 14.12 20.97 16.69
N PRO A 103 15.02 21.98 16.77
CA PRO A 103 14.88 23.22 16.03
C PRO A 103 15.01 22.98 14.52
N ARG A 104 14.08 23.50 13.71
CA ARG A 104 14.06 23.39 12.24
C ARG A 104 14.82 24.53 11.52
N SER A 105 15.57 25.35 12.26
CA SER A 105 16.14 26.61 11.77
C SER A 105 17.17 26.45 10.66
N ASN A 106 17.75 25.26 10.48
CA ASN A 106 18.76 24.94 9.47
C ASN A 106 18.33 23.78 8.56
N THR A 107 17.02 23.67 8.25
CA THR A 107 16.51 22.59 7.39
C THR A 107 17.13 22.71 6.00
N VAL A 108 17.69 21.62 5.49
CA VAL A 108 18.29 21.59 4.16
C VAL A 108 17.20 21.82 3.09
N SER A 109 17.54 22.48 1.99
CA SER A 109 16.59 22.64 0.88
C SER A 109 16.27 21.29 0.25
N ARG A 110 15.04 21.13 -0.24
CA ARG A 110 14.54 19.88 -0.84
C ARG A 110 15.44 19.31 -1.96
N GLU A 111 16.02 20.18 -2.78
CA GLU A 111 16.94 19.79 -3.85
C GLU A 111 18.24 19.16 -3.34
N LYS A 112 18.66 19.50 -2.11
CA LYS A 112 19.90 19.03 -1.48
C LYS A 112 19.66 17.88 -0.49
N GLU A 113 18.41 17.53 -0.21
CA GLU A 113 18.06 16.41 0.65
C GLU A 113 18.64 15.06 0.18
N PRO A 114 18.57 14.67 -1.11
CA PRO A 114 19.10 13.38 -1.56
C PRO A 114 20.58 13.19 -1.26
N GLU A 115 21.37 14.24 -1.47
CA GLU A 115 22.81 14.23 -1.19
C GLU A 115 23.09 14.19 0.33
N ALA A 116 22.27 14.88 1.14
CA ALA A 116 22.37 14.82 2.59
C ALA A 116 22.05 13.40 3.11
N TYR A 117 21.01 12.74 2.59
CA TYR A 117 20.67 11.35 2.90
C TYR A 117 21.83 10.41 2.54
N ARG A 118 22.38 10.54 1.33
CA ARG A 118 23.51 9.72 0.85
C ARG A 118 24.72 9.82 1.77
N LYS A 119 25.10 11.04 2.19
CA LYS A 119 26.24 11.23 3.11
C LYS A 119 26.01 10.59 4.47
N VAL A 120 24.83 10.71 5.07
CA VAL A 120 24.52 9.99 6.32
C VAL A 120 24.69 8.48 6.12
N TRP A 121 24.22 7.97 4.99
CA TRP A 121 24.32 6.56 4.65
C TRP A 121 25.76 6.08 4.53
N GLU A 122 26.60 6.81 3.78
CA GLU A 122 28.02 6.52 3.59
C GLU A 122 28.79 6.57 4.91
N ASP A 123 28.59 7.61 5.71
CA ASP A 123 29.29 7.81 6.98
C ASP A 123 28.94 6.76 8.05
N THR A 124 27.85 6.04 7.87
CA THR A 124 27.36 5.03 8.83
C THR A 124 27.47 3.61 8.28
N ARG A 125 27.93 3.45 7.03
CA ARG A 125 27.94 2.18 6.30
C ARG A 125 28.66 1.08 7.04
N GLU A 126 29.88 1.34 7.51
CA GLU A 126 30.70 0.31 8.17
C GLU A 126 30.04 -0.19 9.46
N ALA A 127 29.57 0.73 10.31
CA ALA A 127 28.94 0.39 11.59
C ALA A 127 27.64 -0.41 11.37
N ARG A 128 26.82 -0.01 10.39
CA ARG A 128 25.58 -0.70 10.04
C ARG A 128 25.84 -2.07 9.43
N SER A 129 26.82 -2.19 8.54
CA SER A 129 27.17 -3.48 7.92
C SER A 129 27.61 -4.49 8.99
N LYS A 130 28.48 -4.07 9.93
CA LYS A 130 28.91 -4.93 11.05
C LYS A 130 27.75 -5.37 11.94
N ALA A 131 26.81 -4.46 12.24
CA ALA A 131 25.62 -4.80 13.01
C ALA A 131 24.68 -5.74 12.23
N ALA A 132 24.52 -5.53 10.93
CA ALA A 132 23.71 -6.36 10.04
C ALA A 132 24.28 -7.79 9.91
N ASP A 133 25.60 -7.93 9.75
CA ASP A 133 26.30 -9.22 9.72
C ASP A 133 26.04 -10.02 11.00
N LYS A 134 26.12 -9.38 12.17
CA LYS A 134 25.80 -10.03 13.45
C LYS A 134 24.35 -10.48 13.53
N LEU A 135 23.40 -9.65 13.12
CA LEU A 135 21.99 -10.04 13.09
C LEU A 135 21.76 -11.19 12.11
N TYR A 136 22.52 -11.26 11.02
CA TYR A 136 22.44 -12.35 10.06
C TYR A 136 22.84 -13.70 10.66
N GLU A 137 23.73 -13.74 11.66
CA GLU A 137 24.06 -14.97 12.39
C GLU A 137 22.80 -15.59 13.01
N PHE A 138 21.91 -14.78 13.58
CA PHE A 138 20.61 -15.23 14.10
C PHE A 138 19.63 -15.62 12.99
N VAL A 139 19.65 -14.92 11.85
CA VAL A 139 18.84 -15.31 10.67
C VAL A 139 19.27 -16.70 10.15
N ALA A 140 20.57 -16.97 10.13
CA ALA A 140 21.16 -18.21 9.65
C ALA A 140 21.09 -19.37 10.65
N ASP A 141 20.94 -19.09 11.94
CA ASP A 141 20.86 -20.12 12.98
C ASP A 141 19.55 -20.93 12.88
N THR A 142 19.67 -22.13 12.31
CA THR A 142 18.54 -23.06 12.14
C THR A 142 18.05 -23.69 13.45
N THR A 143 18.75 -23.47 14.56
CA THR A 143 18.33 -23.91 15.90
C THR A 143 17.36 -22.93 16.55
N LEU A 144 17.32 -21.67 16.09
CA LEU A 144 16.37 -20.68 16.57
C LEU A 144 14.97 -20.91 15.98
N GLU A 145 13.96 -20.58 16.77
CA GLU A 145 12.59 -20.54 16.28
C GLU A 145 12.46 -19.58 15.10
N THR A 146 11.63 -19.95 14.12
CA THR A 146 11.44 -19.16 12.88
C THR A 146 11.06 -17.70 13.18
N ARG A 147 10.29 -17.45 14.24
CA ARG A 147 9.89 -16.09 14.66
C ARG A 147 11.08 -15.24 15.12
N GLN A 148 12.04 -15.81 15.84
CA GLN A 148 13.26 -15.11 16.25
C GLN A 148 14.15 -14.78 15.05
N ARG A 149 14.23 -15.70 14.09
CA ARG A 149 14.98 -15.51 12.84
C ARG A 149 14.36 -14.40 11.98
N ILE A 150 13.03 -14.34 11.91
CA ILE A 150 12.29 -13.25 11.24
C ILE A 150 12.51 -11.92 11.95
N LEU A 151 12.48 -11.90 13.28
CA LEU A 151 12.76 -10.70 14.09
C LEU A 151 14.18 -10.19 13.84
N ALA A 152 15.19 -11.07 13.82
CA ALA A 152 16.55 -10.68 13.48
C ALA A 152 16.64 -10.12 12.05
N LEU A 153 15.97 -10.75 11.08
CA LEU A 153 15.93 -10.29 9.70
C LEU A 153 15.26 -8.91 9.56
N HIS A 154 14.21 -8.63 10.33
CA HIS A 154 13.58 -7.30 10.41
C HIS A 154 14.59 -6.21 10.72
N HIS A 155 15.28 -6.39 11.84
CA HIS A 155 16.19 -5.39 12.37
C HIS A 155 17.43 -5.26 11.49
N LEU A 156 17.89 -6.36 10.89
CA LEU A 156 18.93 -6.37 9.86
C LEU A 156 18.51 -5.49 8.68
N MET A 157 17.33 -5.70 8.12
CA MET A 157 16.85 -4.95 6.95
C MET A 157 16.58 -3.47 7.28
N LEU A 158 16.25 -3.15 8.53
CA LEU A 158 16.06 -1.76 8.97
C LEU A 158 17.38 -0.98 9.03
N ILE A 159 18.47 -1.61 9.48
CA ILE A 159 19.77 -0.94 9.63
C ILE A 159 20.65 -1.05 8.38
N ASP A 160 20.49 -2.11 7.58
CA ASP A 160 21.17 -2.29 6.30
C ASP A 160 20.25 -2.92 5.25
N PRO A 161 19.38 -2.13 4.62
CA PRO A 161 18.44 -2.59 3.59
C PRO A 161 19.13 -2.93 2.28
N TRP A 162 20.47 -3.03 2.21
CA TRP A 162 21.21 -3.57 1.05
C TRP A 162 22.01 -4.82 1.41
N HIS A 163 21.86 -5.37 2.62
CA HIS A 163 22.57 -6.55 3.05
C HIS A 163 22.20 -7.76 2.17
N GLU A 164 23.15 -8.22 1.35
CA GLU A 164 22.92 -9.18 0.26
C GLU A 164 22.30 -10.50 0.75
N LYS A 165 22.84 -11.05 1.85
CA LYS A 165 22.31 -12.31 2.40
C LYS A 165 20.95 -12.11 3.08
N GLY A 166 20.70 -10.92 3.62
CA GLY A 166 19.42 -10.54 4.24
C GLY A 166 18.32 -10.44 3.17
N HIS A 167 18.62 -9.77 2.07
CA HIS A 167 17.76 -9.72 0.87
C HIS A 167 17.37 -11.11 0.40
N ARG A 168 18.36 -11.98 0.19
CA ARG A 168 18.11 -13.37 -0.21
C ARG A 168 17.21 -14.11 0.78
N ALA A 169 17.47 -13.98 2.08
CA ALA A 169 16.68 -14.63 3.13
C ALA A 169 15.23 -14.10 3.18
N ALA A 170 15.04 -12.81 2.93
CA ALA A 170 13.74 -12.14 2.83
C ALA A 170 13.01 -12.43 1.50
N GLY A 171 13.63 -13.20 0.58
CA GLY A 171 13.08 -13.46 -0.75
C GLY A 171 13.06 -12.22 -1.66
N LEU A 172 13.82 -11.18 -1.30
CA LEU A 172 14.00 -9.97 -2.12
C LEU A 172 15.08 -10.25 -3.17
N GLU A 173 14.84 -9.83 -4.41
CA GLU A 173 15.91 -9.75 -5.40
C GLU A 173 16.86 -8.62 -4.98
N ALA A 174 18.17 -8.90 -5.03
CA ALA A 174 19.18 -7.96 -4.53
C ALA A 174 19.06 -6.63 -5.31
N ALA A 175 18.55 -5.59 -4.65
CA ALA A 175 18.61 -4.24 -5.18
C ALA A 175 20.09 -3.88 -5.37
N LYS A 176 20.49 -3.51 -6.60
CA LYS A 176 21.88 -3.14 -6.89
C LYS A 176 22.26 -1.92 -6.05
N PRO A 177 23.34 -1.96 -5.27
CA PRO A 177 23.80 -0.79 -4.52
C PRO A 177 24.14 0.36 -5.47
N GLY A 178 23.60 1.56 -5.21
CA GLY A 178 23.96 2.78 -5.95
C GLY A 178 22.96 3.25 -7.01
N THR A 179 21.84 2.56 -7.22
CA THR A 179 20.75 3.07 -8.07
C THR A 179 19.78 3.93 -7.24
N SER A 180 20.26 5.06 -6.71
CA SER A 180 19.36 6.04 -6.06
C SER A 180 18.28 6.58 -7.02
N GLU A 181 18.41 6.34 -8.32
CA GLU A 181 17.39 6.62 -9.34
C GLU A 181 16.21 5.60 -9.31
N ASP A 182 16.38 4.42 -8.69
CA ASP A 182 15.34 3.38 -8.58
C ASP A 182 14.38 3.57 -7.40
N LEU A 183 14.60 4.59 -6.57
CA LEU A 183 13.63 4.97 -5.53
C LEU A 183 12.37 5.61 -6.11
N TRP A 184 12.41 6.06 -7.37
CA TRP A 184 11.36 6.89 -7.97
C TRP A 184 10.95 6.53 -9.39
N ILE A 185 11.67 5.62 -10.05
CA ILE A 185 11.29 5.16 -11.39
C ILE A 185 10.79 3.74 -11.24
N HIS A 186 9.60 3.50 -11.81
CA HIS A 186 9.11 2.17 -12.11
C HIS A 186 10.19 1.46 -12.94
N THR A 187 11.13 0.77 -12.29
CA THR A 187 11.94 -0.24 -12.95
C THR A 187 10.97 -1.36 -13.23
N LEU A 188 10.35 -1.25 -14.41
CA LEU A 188 9.85 -2.40 -15.12
C LEU A 188 11.04 -3.34 -15.25
N ASP A 189 11.15 -4.28 -14.33
CA ASP A 189 11.97 -5.45 -14.56
C ASP A 189 11.55 -6.02 -15.92
N SER A 190 12.55 -6.31 -16.76
CA SER A 190 12.37 -6.74 -18.15
C SER A 190 11.37 -7.87 -18.26
N ASP A 191 11.31 -8.75 -17.26
CA ASP A 191 10.39 -9.88 -17.22
C ASP A 191 8.93 -9.44 -17.12
N TYR A 192 8.62 -8.44 -16.28
CA TYR A 192 7.27 -7.86 -16.19
C TYR A 192 6.91 -7.09 -17.46
N ALA A 193 7.88 -6.40 -18.08
CA ALA A 193 7.65 -5.75 -19.36
C ALA A 193 7.31 -6.76 -20.46
N HIS A 194 8.03 -7.88 -20.54
CA HIS A 194 7.76 -8.96 -21.49
C HIS A 194 6.40 -9.61 -21.24
N GLN A 195 6.05 -9.93 -19.99
CA GLN A 195 4.75 -10.50 -19.64
C GLN A 195 3.60 -9.56 -20.00
N ARG A 196 3.69 -8.28 -19.62
CA ARG A 196 2.69 -7.27 -19.97
C ARG A 196 2.55 -7.14 -21.48
N ASN A 197 3.65 -7.02 -22.21
CA ASN A 197 3.60 -6.87 -23.67
C ASN A 197 2.97 -8.11 -24.33
N ALA A 198 3.20 -9.31 -23.78
CA ALA A 198 2.51 -10.52 -24.22
C ALA A 198 0.99 -10.44 -23.99
N TRP A 199 0.52 -9.91 -22.85
CA TRP A 199 -0.91 -9.71 -22.62
C TRP A 199 -1.53 -8.75 -23.64
N VAL A 200 -0.85 -7.62 -23.89
CA VAL A 200 -1.32 -6.59 -24.83
C VAL A 200 -1.34 -7.13 -26.27
N SER A 201 -0.38 -7.96 -26.66
CA SER A 201 -0.38 -8.58 -27.99
C SER A 201 -1.56 -9.55 -28.23
N GLY A 202 -2.22 -10.00 -27.17
CA GLY A 202 -3.38 -10.88 -27.23
C GLY A 202 -4.74 -10.17 -27.34
N VAL A 203 -4.76 -8.84 -27.48
CA VAL A 203 -6.00 -8.06 -27.66
C VAL A 203 -5.98 -7.24 -28.95
N PRO A 204 -7.14 -6.91 -29.52
CA PRO A 204 -7.20 -6.04 -30.69
C PRO A 204 -6.62 -4.64 -30.42
N ASP A 205 -6.07 -4.02 -31.46
CA ASP A 205 -5.62 -2.63 -31.41
C ASP A 205 -6.79 -1.67 -31.16
N ALA A 206 -6.49 -0.51 -30.58
CA ALA A 206 -7.47 0.54 -30.39
C ALA A 206 -7.93 1.13 -31.72
N VAL A 207 -9.24 1.42 -31.82
CA VAL A 207 -9.79 2.21 -32.93
C VAL A 207 -9.85 3.67 -32.50
N MET A 208 -9.16 4.55 -33.24
CA MET A 208 -9.22 5.99 -33.01
C MET A 208 -10.59 6.54 -33.41
N VAL A 209 -11.16 7.41 -32.58
CA VAL A 209 -12.52 7.95 -32.75
C VAL A 209 -12.45 9.45 -33.04
N SER A 210 -13.19 9.89 -34.06
CA SER A 210 -13.19 11.30 -34.51
C SER A 210 -14.46 12.05 -34.08
N GLU A 211 -15.56 11.31 -33.92
CA GLU A 211 -16.88 11.78 -33.53
C GLU A 211 -16.85 12.46 -32.16
N LYS A 212 -17.60 13.56 -32.02
CA LYS A 212 -17.70 14.28 -30.75
C LYS A 212 -18.36 13.42 -29.68
N THR A 213 -17.82 13.45 -28.47
CA THR A 213 -18.42 12.76 -27.33
C THR A 213 -19.22 13.73 -26.47
N PRO A 214 -20.16 13.25 -25.64
CA PRO A 214 -20.94 14.12 -24.75
C PRO A 214 -20.06 14.99 -23.83
N TYR A 215 -18.86 14.53 -23.50
CA TYR A 215 -17.88 15.30 -22.73
C TYR A 215 -17.32 16.48 -23.51
N GLU A 216 -16.99 16.29 -24.79
CA GLU A 216 -16.53 17.38 -25.66
C GLU A 216 -17.60 18.45 -25.84
N GLU A 217 -18.85 18.05 -26.00
CA GLU A 217 -19.98 18.97 -26.13
C GLU A 217 -20.21 19.78 -24.85
N ALA A 218 -20.18 19.13 -23.68
CA ALA A 218 -20.42 19.79 -22.40
C ALA A 218 -19.28 20.73 -21.97
N LEU A 219 -18.04 20.36 -22.30
CA LEU A 219 -16.84 21.08 -21.83
C LEU A 219 -16.32 22.09 -22.84
N GLY A 220 -16.61 21.91 -24.14
CA GLY A 220 -15.99 22.70 -25.21
C GLY A 220 -14.48 22.42 -25.37
N LEU A 221 -14.00 21.30 -24.83
CA LEU A 221 -12.61 20.84 -24.92
C LEU A 221 -12.47 19.83 -26.06
N LYS A 222 -11.24 19.64 -26.56
CA LYS A 222 -10.92 18.62 -27.57
C LYS A 222 -10.22 17.45 -26.90
N PHE A 223 -10.63 16.22 -27.23
CA PHE A 223 -10.00 15.01 -26.71
C PHE A 223 -9.42 14.17 -27.85
N SER A 224 -8.29 13.54 -27.58
CA SER A 224 -7.87 12.35 -28.33
C SER A 224 -8.63 11.15 -27.77
N LYS A 225 -9.23 10.35 -28.64
CA LYS A 225 -10.22 9.34 -28.25
C LYS A 225 -9.90 8.01 -28.91
N ALA A 226 -9.90 6.94 -28.13
CA ALA A 226 -9.64 5.60 -28.63
C ALA A 226 -10.59 4.61 -27.97
N ARG A 227 -11.26 3.78 -28.79
CA ARG A 227 -12.14 2.72 -28.31
C ARG A 227 -11.46 1.37 -28.42
N GLY A 228 -11.60 0.59 -27.36
CA GLY A 228 -11.26 -0.82 -27.30
C GLY A 228 -12.51 -1.68 -27.29
N GLU A 229 -12.36 -2.94 -26.92
CA GLU A 229 -13.49 -3.84 -26.78
C GLU A 229 -14.41 -3.37 -25.65
N ARG A 230 -13.84 -3.09 -24.46
CA ARG A 230 -14.61 -2.79 -23.24
C ARG A 230 -14.34 -1.42 -22.66
N PHE A 231 -13.27 -0.76 -23.08
CA PHE A 231 -12.90 0.57 -22.61
C PHE A 231 -13.03 1.63 -23.70
N PHE A 232 -13.31 2.86 -23.28
CA PHE A 232 -13.27 4.05 -24.14
C PHE A 232 -12.45 5.14 -23.47
N PHE A 233 -11.30 5.47 -24.06
CA PHE A 233 -10.37 6.47 -23.52
C PHE A 233 -10.64 7.85 -24.11
N HIS A 234 -10.58 8.86 -23.24
CA HIS A 234 -10.66 10.29 -23.55
C HIS A 234 -9.43 10.99 -22.97
N VAL A 235 -8.57 11.56 -23.80
CA VAL A 235 -7.32 12.18 -23.35
C VAL A 235 -7.30 13.65 -23.76
N CYS A 236 -7.37 14.54 -22.76
CA CYS A 236 -7.26 15.99 -22.89
C CYS A 236 -5.89 16.43 -22.34
N MET A 237 -4.88 16.38 -23.20
CA MET A 237 -3.50 16.76 -22.89
C MET A 237 -2.91 17.55 -24.05
N ASP A 238 -1.98 18.44 -23.73
CA ASP A 238 -1.29 19.30 -24.69
C ASP A 238 -0.26 18.52 -25.52
N THR A 239 0.29 17.45 -24.95
CA THR A 239 1.27 16.56 -25.60
C THR A 239 0.89 15.08 -25.45
N GLN A 240 1.29 14.24 -26.41
CA GLN A 240 1.13 12.78 -26.39
C GLN A 240 -0.32 12.24 -26.31
N ALA A 241 -1.34 13.09 -26.39
CA ALA A 241 -2.74 12.69 -26.14
C ALA A 241 -3.21 11.52 -27.03
N GLU A 242 -2.88 11.54 -28.33
CA GLU A 242 -3.20 10.46 -29.26
C GLU A 242 -2.47 9.15 -28.92
N ASN A 243 -1.17 9.24 -28.64
CA ASN A 243 -0.35 8.07 -28.28
C ASN A 243 -0.82 7.42 -26.98
N ILE A 244 -1.17 8.23 -25.97
CA ILE A 244 -1.71 7.76 -24.70
C ILE A 244 -3.05 7.05 -24.94
N ALA A 245 -3.98 7.67 -25.69
CA ALA A 245 -5.27 7.06 -25.99
C ALA A 245 -5.09 5.73 -26.75
N ARG A 246 -4.27 5.73 -27.80
CA ARG A 246 -3.99 4.56 -28.65
C ARG A 246 -3.36 3.40 -27.89
N ASN A 247 -2.38 3.67 -27.03
CA ASN A 247 -1.59 2.63 -26.38
C ASN A 247 -2.20 2.12 -25.07
N LEU A 248 -2.84 2.99 -24.28
CA LEU A 248 -3.41 2.60 -22.99
C LEU A 248 -4.76 1.88 -23.11
N THR A 249 -5.49 2.09 -24.21
CA THR A 249 -6.76 1.40 -24.46
C THR A 249 -6.61 -0.12 -24.54
N PRO A 250 -5.76 -0.70 -25.42
CA PRO A 250 -5.55 -2.15 -25.49
C PRO A 250 -4.89 -2.66 -24.20
N TYR A 251 -4.06 -1.86 -23.54
CA TYR A 251 -3.53 -2.21 -22.22
C TYR A 251 -4.62 -2.41 -21.16
N ALA A 252 -5.65 -1.55 -21.13
CA ALA A 252 -6.79 -1.71 -20.24
C ALA A 252 -7.61 -2.98 -20.55
N ASP A 253 -7.92 -3.24 -21.83
CA ASP A 253 -8.60 -4.46 -22.25
C ASP A 253 -7.79 -5.72 -21.86
N ALA A 254 -6.49 -5.73 -22.12
CA ALA A 254 -5.60 -6.82 -21.75
C ALA A 254 -5.55 -7.05 -20.24
N THR A 255 -5.50 -5.96 -19.46
CA THR A 255 -5.49 -6.04 -18.00
C THR A 255 -6.80 -6.58 -17.44
N GLN A 256 -7.95 -6.20 -18.03
CA GLN A 256 -9.25 -6.75 -17.65
C GLN A 256 -9.36 -8.23 -17.98
N ARG A 257 -8.90 -8.66 -19.17
CA ARG A 257 -8.82 -10.09 -19.52
C ARG A 257 -7.95 -10.85 -18.54
N LYS A 258 -6.80 -10.30 -18.14
CA LYS A 258 -5.94 -10.92 -17.13
C LYS A 258 -6.62 -11.01 -15.77
N ALA A 259 -7.31 -9.96 -15.33
CA ALA A 259 -8.08 -9.97 -14.10
C ALA A 259 -9.11 -11.12 -14.08
N ALA A 260 -9.87 -11.26 -15.17
CA ALA A 260 -10.86 -12.31 -15.34
C ALA A 260 -10.24 -13.70 -15.38
N GLU A 261 -9.15 -13.89 -16.13
CA GLU A 261 -8.39 -15.16 -16.19
C GLU A 261 -7.89 -15.60 -14.80
N LEU A 262 -7.38 -14.66 -14.00
CA LEU A 262 -6.91 -14.93 -12.64
C LEU A 262 -8.03 -15.38 -11.73
N LEU A 263 -9.20 -14.77 -11.85
CA LEU A 263 -10.36 -15.06 -11.02
C LEU A 263 -11.25 -16.19 -11.58
N GLY A 264 -11.01 -16.65 -12.81
CA GLY A 264 -11.86 -17.63 -13.49
C GLY A 264 -13.23 -17.06 -13.88
N LEU A 265 -13.30 -15.76 -14.15
CA LEU A 265 -14.55 -15.07 -14.48
C LEU A 265 -14.78 -15.04 -16.00
N ASP A 266 -16.05 -15.15 -16.39
CA ASP A 266 -16.47 -14.79 -17.74
C ASP A 266 -16.72 -13.28 -17.81
N LEU A 267 -16.15 -12.63 -18.83
CA LEU A 267 -16.37 -11.21 -19.10
C LEU A 267 -17.69 -10.97 -19.85
N GLY A 268 -18.34 -12.03 -20.34
CA GLY A 268 -19.57 -11.95 -21.12
C GLY A 268 -19.35 -11.34 -22.50
N GLU A 269 -20.42 -10.85 -23.12
CA GLU A 269 -20.34 -10.24 -24.45
C GLU A 269 -19.62 -8.88 -24.44
N VAL A 270 -18.90 -8.59 -25.54
CA VAL A 270 -18.29 -7.29 -25.77
C VAL A 270 -19.40 -6.25 -26.01
N PRO A 271 -19.41 -5.11 -25.29
CA PRO A 271 -20.40 -4.06 -25.51
C PRO A 271 -20.39 -3.55 -26.95
N LYS A 272 -21.56 -3.52 -27.61
CA LYS A 272 -21.67 -2.95 -28.97
C LYS A 272 -21.71 -1.42 -28.98
N GLU A 273 -22.27 -0.82 -27.93
CA GLU A 273 -22.45 0.63 -27.81
C GLU A 273 -21.39 1.27 -26.91
N ASP A 274 -20.84 2.41 -27.31
CA ASP A 274 -19.83 3.15 -26.54
C ASP A 274 -20.34 3.59 -25.16
N ALA A 275 -21.63 3.88 -25.02
CA ALA A 275 -22.25 4.23 -23.74
C ALA A 275 -22.25 3.08 -22.71
N LYS A 276 -22.00 1.84 -23.15
CA LYS A 276 -21.93 0.62 -22.32
C LYS A 276 -20.49 0.19 -22.03
N ARG A 277 -19.49 0.83 -22.64
CA ARG A 277 -18.07 0.66 -22.31
C ARG A 277 -17.75 1.38 -21.00
N LEU A 278 -16.62 1.06 -20.37
CA LEU A 278 -16.12 1.82 -19.22
C LEU A 278 -15.21 2.97 -19.72
N HIS A 279 -15.50 4.19 -19.29
CA HIS A 279 -14.84 5.39 -19.82
C HIS A 279 -13.65 5.77 -18.95
N TYR A 280 -12.49 6.00 -19.53
CA TYR A 280 -11.30 6.48 -18.81
C TYR A 280 -10.92 7.85 -19.38
N THR A 281 -11.05 8.89 -18.57
CA THR A 281 -10.85 10.28 -18.99
C THR A 281 -9.65 10.88 -18.28
N PHE A 282 -8.73 11.49 -19.03
CA PHE A 282 -7.49 12.03 -18.52
C PHE A 282 -7.37 13.50 -18.88
N PHE A 283 -6.97 14.31 -17.90
CA PHE A 283 -6.73 15.73 -18.06
C PHE A 283 -5.30 16.06 -17.65
N GLN A 284 -4.58 16.85 -18.43
CA GLN A 284 -3.28 17.38 -18.00
C GLN A 284 -3.43 18.56 -17.04
N GLN A 285 -4.40 19.43 -17.33
CA GLN A 285 -4.60 20.69 -16.64
C GLN A 285 -5.68 20.58 -15.58
N ARG A 286 -5.37 21.03 -14.36
CA ARG A 286 -6.30 21.00 -13.22
C ARG A 286 -7.59 21.79 -13.48
N ARG A 287 -7.48 22.90 -14.21
CA ARG A 287 -8.63 23.72 -14.62
C ARG A 287 -9.64 22.89 -15.41
N ASP A 288 -9.17 22.10 -16.36
CA ASP A 288 -10.02 21.34 -17.27
C ASP A 288 -10.65 20.14 -16.55
N TYR A 289 -9.89 19.48 -15.67
CA TYR A 289 -10.42 18.48 -14.75
C TYR A 289 -11.52 19.04 -13.84
N ALA A 290 -11.32 20.23 -13.25
CA ALA A 290 -12.32 20.86 -12.40
C ALA A 290 -13.62 21.19 -13.17
N GLN A 291 -13.51 21.60 -14.44
CA GLN A 291 -14.69 21.79 -15.30
C GLN A 291 -15.43 20.48 -15.55
N PHE A 292 -14.71 19.37 -15.76
CA PHE A 292 -15.33 18.05 -15.84
C PHE A 292 -16.09 17.71 -14.55
N VAL A 293 -15.47 17.91 -13.39
CA VAL A 293 -16.10 17.61 -12.09
C VAL A 293 -17.39 18.43 -11.91
N ASP A 294 -17.38 19.69 -12.33
CA ASP A 294 -18.55 20.55 -12.20
C ASP A 294 -19.71 20.16 -13.14
N LYS A 295 -19.40 19.93 -14.42
CA LYS A 295 -20.41 19.77 -15.48
C LYS A 295 -20.80 18.31 -15.76
N CYS A 296 -19.88 17.37 -15.54
CA CYS A 296 -19.99 16.00 -16.04
C CYS A 296 -19.98 14.92 -14.95
N ALA A 297 -19.34 15.14 -13.80
CA ALA A 297 -19.12 14.07 -12.82
C ALA A 297 -20.39 13.55 -12.12
N GLY A 298 -21.49 14.31 -12.13
CA GLY A 298 -22.76 13.88 -11.53
C GLY A 298 -22.77 13.88 -10.00
N ILE A 299 -22.01 14.79 -9.39
CA ILE A 299 -21.96 14.99 -7.94
C ILE A 299 -22.82 16.20 -7.59
N ASP A 300 -23.92 15.95 -6.87
CA ASP A 300 -24.86 17.02 -6.48
C ASP A 300 -24.44 17.74 -5.19
N ASP A 301 -23.68 17.08 -4.30
CA ASP A 301 -23.16 17.68 -3.06
C ASP A 301 -21.98 18.65 -3.36
N PRO A 302 -22.12 19.96 -3.08
CA PRO A 302 -21.08 20.96 -3.35
C PRO A 302 -19.77 20.72 -2.59
N ALA A 303 -19.83 20.21 -1.34
CA ALA A 303 -18.63 19.97 -0.54
C ALA A 303 -17.83 18.80 -1.13
N ARG A 304 -18.52 17.71 -1.49
CA ARG A 304 -17.93 16.57 -2.16
C ARG A 304 -17.39 16.93 -3.55
N LYS A 305 -18.13 17.74 -4.31
CA LYS A 305 -17.71 18.21 -5.64
C LYS A 305 -16.40 19.00 -5.54
N LYS A 306 -16.30 19.93 -4.59
CA LYS A 306 -15.07 20.69 -4.32
C LYS A 306 -13.90 19.79 -3.93
N GLU A 307 -14.13 18.84 -3.01
CA GLU A 307 -13.12 17.88 -2.58
C GLU A 307 -12.57 17.07 -3.77
N VAL A 308 -13.44 16.53 -4.62
CA VAL A 308 -13.05 15.74 -5.81
C VAL A 308 -12.28 16.58 -6.82
N ALA A 309 -12.68 17.84 -7.03
CA ALA A 309 -11.95 18.79 -7.89
C ALA A 309 -10.54 19.09 -7.36
N GLU A 310 -10.36 19.14 -6.04
CA GLU A 310 -9.06 19.36 -5.39
C GLU A 310 -8.18 18.10 -5.34
N GLN A 311 -8.78 16.90 -5.21
CA GLN A 311 -8.04 15.64 -5.15
C GLN A 311 -7.39 15.24 -6.49
N GLY A 312 -7.96 15.68 -7.61
CA GLY A 312 -7.46 15.38 -8.95
C GLY A 312 -7.83 13.99 -9.48
N TRP A 313 -8.58 13.18 -8.73
CA TRP A 313 -9.02 11.85 -9.15
C TRP A 313 -10.47 11.61 -8.71
N GLY A 314 -11.25 10.89 -9.51
CA GLY A 314 -12.59 10.45 -9.13
C GLY A 314 -13.29 9.57 -10.15
N TYR A 315 -14.57 9.27 -9.87
CA TYR A 315 -15.46 8.52 -10.75
C TYR A 315 -16.57 9.43 -11.28
N ALA A 316 -16.87 9.29 -12.58
CA ALA A 316 -18.05 9.87 -13.21
C ALA A 316 -19.26 8.94 -13.02
N THR A 317 -20.30 9.45 -12.36
CA THR A 317 -21.52 8.69 -12.05
C THR A 317 -22.62 8.87 -13.09
N ARG A 318 -22.54 9.92 -13.92
CA ARG A 318 -23.46 10.16 -15.04
C ARG A 318 -22.97 9.48 -16.32
N LYS A 319 -23.92 9.06 -17.17
CA LYS A 319 -23.60 8.37 -18.42
C LYS A 319 -22.90 9.32 -19.41
N PRO A 320 -21.80 8.89 -20.06
CA PRO A 320 -21.18 7.58 -19.90
C PRO A 320 -20.36 7.44 -18.60
N THR A 321 -20.55 6.36 -17.84
CA THR A 321 -19.88 6.18 -16.52
C THR A 321 -18.41 5.80 -16.66
N GLY A 322 -17.54 6.28 -15.77
CA GLY A 322 -16.11 6.09 -15.94
C GLY A 322 -15.20 6.58 -14.82
N ASN A 323 -13.89 6.38 -15.02
CA ASN A 323 -12.80 6.92 -14.20
C ASN A 323 -12.28 8.21 -14.80
N VAL A 324 -11.94 9.19 -13.96
CA VAL A 324 -11.44 10.48 -14.41
C VAL A 324 -10.25 10.95 -13.60
N TRP A 325 -9.14 11.27 -14.29
CA TRP A 325 -7.85 11.55 -13.66
C TRP A 325 -7.22 12.85 -14.15
N LEU A 326 -6.66 13.60 -13.21
CA LEU A 326 -5.69 14.64 -13.45
C LEU A 326 -4.29 14.02 -13.50
N TYR A 327 -3.59 14.21 -14.60
CA TYR A 327 -2.27 13.65 -14.83
C TYR A 327 -1.36 14.67 -15.52
N SER A 328 -0.53 15.36 -14.72
CA SER A 328 0.28 16.48 -15.19
C SER A 328 1.67 16.10 -15.73
N TYR A 329 1.99 14.80 -15.85
CA TYR A 329 3.31 14.30 -16.25
C TYR A 329 3.27 13.37 -17.48
N PRO A 330 2.87 13.86 -18.68
CA PRO A 330 2.60 13.03 -19.86
C PRO A 330 3.82 12.29 -20.45
N GLU A 331 5.03 12.56 -19.95
CA GLU A 331 6.28 12.05 -20.51
C GLU A 331 6.61 10.60 -20.10
N ASN A 332 5.90 10.01 -19.11
CA ASN A 332 6.11 8.63 -18.69
C ASN A 332 4.79 7.92 -18.29
N ASP A 333 4.19 7.20 -19.23
CA ASP A 333 2.90 6.52 -19.05
C ASP A 333 2.91 5.33 -18.08
N SER A 334 4.07 4.95 -17.51
CA SER A 334 4.18 3.84 -16.54
C SER A 334 3.29 4.05 -15.31
N ALA A 335 3.21 5.29 -14.81
CA ALA A 335 2.33 5.63 -13.69
C ALA A 335 0.85 5.46 -14.04
N LEU A 336 0.45 5.77 -15.29
CA LEU A 336 -0.91 5.54 -15.76
C LEU A 336 -1.20 4.06 -15.92
N ARG A 337 -0.26 3.28 -16.46
CA ARG A 337 -0.41 1.83 -16.60
C ARG A 337 -0.59 1.15 -15.24
N ASP A 338 0.20 1.53 -14.25
CA ASP A 338 0.07 1.05 -12.87
C ASP A 338 -1.30 1.43 -12.28
N GLY A 339 -1.71 2.69 -12.39
CA GLY A 339 -3.03 3.14 -11.93
C GLY A 339 -4.19 2.41 -12.60
N ILE A 340 -4.13 2.22 -13.92
CA ILE A 340 -5.13 1.46 -14.69
C ILE A 340 -5.19 0.01 -14.20
N ALA A 341 -4.05 -0.66 -14.01
CA ALA A 341 -4.04 -2.04 -13.54
C ALA A 341 -4.64 -2.17 -12.14
N HIS A 342 -4.26 -1.26 -11.24
CA HIS A 342 -4.82 -1.22 -9.89
C HIS A 342 -6.34 -1.02 -9.90
N GLU A 343 -6.83 -0.04 -10.66
CA GLU A 343 -8.26 0.29 -10.72
C GLU A 343 -9.07 -0.80 -11.41
N ILE A 344 -8.56 -1.44 -12.47
CA ILE A 344 -9.23 -2.57 -13.11
C ILE A 344 -9.34 -3.76 -12.15
N GLY A 345 -8.28 -4.09 -11.41
CA GLY A 345 -8.32 -5.17 -10.42
C GLY A 345 -9.31 -4.89 -9.31
N SER A 346 -9.27 -3.67 -8.79
CA SER A 346 -10.20 -3.17 -7.77
C SER A 346 -11.66 -3.22 -8.26
N PHE A 347 -11.91 -2.71 -9.47
CA PHE A 347 -13.23 -2.68 -10.09
C PHE A 347 -13.77 -4.07 -10.39
N THR A 348 -12.93 -5.02 -10.79
CA THR A 348 -13.35 -6.40 -11.08
C THR A 348 -13.98 -7.06 -9.85
N ILE A 349 -13.43 -6.82 -8.66
CA ILE A 349 -14.01 -7.26 -7.39
C ILE A 349 -15.22 -6.39 -7.01
N ALA A 350 -15.08 -5.06 -7.10
CA ALA A 350 -16.14 -4.11 -6.73
C ALA A 350 -17.44 -4.33 -7.52
N ALA A 351 -17.33 -4.65 -8.81
CA ALA A 351 -18.48 -4.91 -9.67
C ALA A 351 -19.29 -6.13 -9.24
N LYS A 352 -18.66 -7.08 -8.52
CA LYS A 352 -19.27 -8.33 -8.07
C LYS A 352 -19.77 -8.25 -6.63
N CYS A 353 -18.93 -7.83 -5.69
CA CYS A 353 -19.28 -7.78 -4.26
C CYS A 353 -19.44 -6.36 -3.71
N GLY A 354 -19.38 -5.30 -4.53
CA GLY A 354 -19.31 -3.93 -4.03
C GLY A 354 -18.04 -3.67 -3.23
N TYR A 355 -18.06 -2.65 -2.36
CA TYR A 355 -16.94 -2.32 -1.46
C TYR A 355 -16.95 -3.12 -0.14
N ARG A 356 -17.74 -4.20 -0.04
CA ARG A 356 -17.95 -4.95 1.22
C ARG A 356 -16.76 -5.80 1.67
N LEU A 357 -15.92 -6.23 0.73
CA LEU A 357 -14.61 -6.81 1.00
C LEU A 357 -13.53 -5.85 0.49
N TYR A 358 -13.45 -4.67 1.10
CA TYR A 358 -12.55 -3.60 0.66
C TYR A 358 -11.08 -4.04 0.58
N TRP A 359 -10.63 -4.90 1.50
CA TRP A 359 -9.29 -5.49 1.48
C TRP A 359 -9.04 -6.40 0.27
N LEU A 360 -10.04 -7.18 -0.17
CA LEU A 360 -9.94 -8.07 -1.34
C LEU A 360 -9.98 -7.27 -2.63
N ASN A 361 -10.82 -6.23 -2.66
CA ASN A 361 -10.88 -5.27 -3.76
C ASN A 361 -9.52 -4.60 -3.96
N ARG A 362 -8.99 -3.93 -2.92
CA ARG A 362 -7.66 -3.30 -3.00
C ARG A 362 -6.55 -4.31 -3.24
N GLY A 363 -6.62 -5.47 -2.60
CA GLY A 363 -5.67 -6.57 -2.77
C GLY A 363 -5.58 -7.05 -4.21
N MET A 364 -6.71 -7.18 -4.92
CA MET A 364 -6.74 -7.52 -6.33
C MET A 364 -6.15 -6.41 -7.20
N GLY A 365 -6.42 -5.15 -6.88
CA GLY A 365 -5.76 -4.01 -7.52
C GLY A 365 -4.25 -4.09 -7.42
N PHE A 366 -3.71 -4.27 -6.21
CA PHE A 366 -2.26 -4.42 -6.00
C PHE A 366 -1.69 -5.67 -6.68
N THR A 367 -2.45 -6.76 -6.73
CA THR A 367 -2.05 -8.00 -7.41
C THR A 367 -1.87 -7.79 -8.91
N LEU A 368 -2.78 -7.05 -9.55
CA LEU A 368 -2.66 -6.73 -10.98
C LEU A 368 -1.56 -5.72 -11.26
N SER A 369 -1.46 -4.65 -10.46
CA SER A 369 -0.34 -3.70 -10.52
C SER A 369 1.00 -4.43 -10.50
N ASN A 370 1.16 -5.35 -9.55
CA ASN A 370 2.40 -6.09 -9.41
C ASN A 370 2.69 -6.96 -10.63
N ARG A 371 1.69 -7.67 -11.16
CA ARG A 371 1.89 -8.53 -12.33
C ARG A 371 2.10 -7.74 -13.63
N ALA A 372 1.54 -6.54 -13.75
CA ALA A 372 1.65 -5.71 -14.95
C ALA A 372 2.93 -4.84 -14.96
N MET A 373 3.35 -4.38 -13.78
CA MET A 373 4.34 -3.32 -13.61
C MET A 373 5.48 -3.66 -12.65
N GLY A 374 5.43 -4.80 -11.95
CA GLY A 374 6.42 -5.15 -10.91
C GLY A 374 6.29 -4.31 -9.63
N THR A 375 5.20 -3.55 -9.48
CA THR A 375 4.99 -2.61 -8.38
C THR A 375 3.75 -2.98 -7.56
N CYS A 376 3.80 -2.88 -6.24
CA CYS A 376 2.62 -2.82 -5.38
C CYS A 376 2.31 -1.38 -4.95
N LYS A 377 2.93 -0.39 -5.59
CA LYS A 377 2.63 1.01 -5.37
C LYS A 377 1.21 1.24 -5.86
N SER A 378 0.34 1.83 -5.04
CA SER A 378 -0.78 2.55 -5.61
C SER A 378 -0.21 3.88 -6.10
N THR A 379 -0.10 4.10 -7.39
CA THR A 379 0.27 5.42 -7.92
C THR A 379 -0.91 6.41 -7.78
N PHE A 380 -1.50 6.50 -6.59
CA PHE A 380 -2.24 7.69 -6.11
C PHE A 380 -1.28 8.89 -5.93
N VAL A 381 0.04 8.64 -5.94
CA VAL A 381 1.09 9.66 -5.84
C VAL A 381 1.14 10.57 -7.08
N ALA A 382 0.75 10.09 -8.27
CA ALA A 382 0.82 10.89 -9.50
C ALA A 382 -0.35 11.89 -9.67
N ILE A 383 -1.42 11.78 -8.87
CA ILE A 383 -2.67 12.50 -9.13
C ILE A 383 -2.93 13.65 -8.13
N ARG A 384 -2.19 13.72 -7.01
CA ARG A 384 -2.22 14.88 -6.11
C ARG A 384 -1.27 15.97 -6.58
N GLY A 385 -1.70 16.73 -7.60
CA GLY A 385 -0.94 17.85 -8.19
C GLY A 385 -0.57 19.03 -7.26
N THR A 386 -0.55 18.87 -5.93
CA THR A 386 -0.11 19.91 -4.97
C THR A 386 0.45 19.36 -3.65
N ALA A 387 0.48 18.04 -3.41
CA ALA A 387 1.10 17.50 -2.22
C ALA A 387 1.46 16.02 -2.42
N ILE A 388 2.74 15.71 -2.33
CA ILE A 388 3.18 14.39 -1.88
C ILE A 388 2.72 14.30 -0.43
N ILE A 389 1.44 14.01 -0.21
CA ILE A 389 1.04 13.38 1.04
C ILE A 389 1.46 11.94 0.81
N ASP A 390 2.74 11.70 1.11
CA ASP A 390 3.17 10.46 1.75
C ASP A 390 2.02 10.10 2.68
N SER A 391 1.37 8.97 2.46
CA SER A 391 0.24 8.53 3.27
C SER A 391 0.75 8.16 4.67
N GLY A 392 1.39 9.11 5.36
CA GLY A 392 0.98 9.62 6.66
C GLY A 392 0.29 8.58 7.49
N GLY A 393 1.08 7.66 8.03
CA GLY A 393 0.58 6.68 8.98
C GLY A 393 1.43 5.42 9.00
N VAL A 394 2.58 5.54 9.68
CA VAL A 394 3.37 4.44 10.27
C VAL A 394 4.38 3.80 9.30
N ASP A 395 5.66 4.11 9.55
CA ASP A 395 6.84 3.31 9.21
C ASP A 395 7.18 3.12 7.73
N ALA A 396 7.49 4.23 7.05
CA ALA A 396 8.41 4.18 5.92
C ALA A 396 9.79 3.71 6.42
N MET A 397 10.02 2.40 6.48
CA MET A 397 11.38 1.86 6.54
C MET A 397 12.14 2.41 5.32
N PRO A 398 13.13 3.29 5.50
CA PRO A 398 13.90 3.82 4.39
C PRO A 398 14.59 2.64 3.67
N GLY A 399 14.27 2.39 2.41
CA GLY A 399 14.95 1.39 1.58
C GLY A 399 14.20 0.07 1.31
N LEU A 400 13.09 -0.23 1.99
CA LEU A 400 12.19 -1.29 1.54
C LEU A 400 11.23 -0.69 0.51
N GLY A 401 11.41 -1.04 -0.77
CA GLY A 401 10.56 -0.56 -1.87
C GLY A 401 9.07 -0.85 -1.65
N THR A 402 8.20 -0.27 -2.48
CA THR A 402 6.75 -0.59 -2.48
C THR A 402 6.42 -1.74 -3.44
N ASN A 403 7.33 -2.70 -3.58
CA ASN A 403 7.16 -3.87 -4.44
C ASN A 403 6.56 -5.04 -3.65
N ALA A 404 6.12 -6.09 -4.36
CA ALA A 404 5.51 -7.26 -3.73
C ALA A 404 6.40 -7.90 -2.66
N ALA A 405 7.70 -7.98 -2.93
CA ALA A 405 8.64 -8.64 -2.04
C ALA A 405 8.74 -7.92 -0.67
N ALA A 406 8.76 -6.58 -0.67
CA ALA A 406 8.72 -5.78 0.55
C ALA A 406 7.38 -5.89 1.30
N TRP A 407 6.25 -5.91 0.58
CA TRP A 407 4.93 -6.09 1.20
C TRP A 407 4.75 -7.46 1.83
N ARG A 408 5.21 -8.52 1.15
CA ARG A 408 5.27 -9.88 1.68
C ARG A 408 6.10 -9.93 2.96
N PHE A 409 7.27 -9.29 2.95
CA PHE A 409 8.12 -9.19 4.13
C PHE A 409 7.40 -8.47 5.29
N LYS A 410 6.75 -7.32 5.05
CA LYS A 410 5.93 -6.62 6.06
C LYS A 410 4.85 -7.51 6.68
N VAL A 411 4.18 -8.33 5.88
CA VAL A 411 3.16 -9.27 6.37
C VAL A 411 3.78 -10.38 7.22
N ILE A 412 4.92 -10.95 6.81
CA ILE A 412 5.64 -11.95 7.61
C ILE A 412 6.07 -11.40 8.96
N LEU A 413 6.57 -10.16 8.98
CA LEU A 413 6.93 -9.46 10.21
C LEU A 413 5.74 -9.29 11.13
N ALA A 414 4.59 -8.89 10.59
CA ALA A 414 3.37 -8.76 11.37
C ALA A 414 2.87 -10.11 11.91
N ILE A 415 2.90 -11.19 11.11
CA ILE A 415 2.52 -12.54 11.54
C ILE A 415 3.44 -13.06 12.64
N ALA A 416 4.76 -12.98 12.45
CA ALA A 416 5.74 -13.32 13.47
C ALA A 416 5.49 -12.47 14.72
N GLY A 417 5.19 -11.19 14.45
CA GLY A 417 4.72 -10.10 15.26
C GLY A 417 3.61 -10.38 16.31
N GLY A 418 2.94 -11.53 16.20
CA GLY A 418 1.62 -11.74 16.81
C GLY A 418 0.53 -10.78 16.29
N LYS A 419 0.88 -9.83 15.42
CA LYS A 419 -0.01 -8.93 14.70
C LYS A 419 -0.49 -9.60 13.43
N SER A 420 -1.30 -10.64 13.57
CA SER A 420 -2.07 -11.11 12.42
C SER A 420 -3.35 -10.28 12.35
N LEU A 421 -3.43 -9.35 11.39
CA LEU A 421 -4.71 -8.75 11.02
C LEU A 421 -5.60 -9.90 10.55
N ASN A 422 -6.52 -10.32 11.41
CA ASN A 422 -7.47 -11.35 11.03
C ASN A 422 -8.42 -10.79 9.98
N LEU A 423 -9.02 -11.66 9.15
CA LEU A 423 -9.90 -11.19 8.08
C LEU A 423 -11.06 -10.34 8.61
N GLY A 424 -11.54 -10.60 9.83
CA GLY A 424 -12.54 -9.76 10.49
C GLY A 424 -12.08 -8.32 10.75
N GLU A 425 -10.83 -8.10 11.13
CA GLU A 425 -10.24 -6.76 11.30
C GLU A 425 -10.04 -6.07 9.95
N LEU A 426 -9.54 -6.79 8.94
CA LEU A 426 -9.43 -6.27 7.57
C LEU A 426 -10.79 -5.85 7.00
N THR A 427 -11.85 -6.55 7.40
CA THR A 427 -13.23 -6.32 6.94
C THR A 427 -13.86 -5.08 7.61
N LYS A 428 -13.30 -4.62 8.74
CA LYS A 428 -13.67 -3.36 9.41
C LYS A 428 -12.94 -2.15 8.85
N ALA A 429 -11.90 -2.34 8.05
CA ALA A 429 -11.13 -1.24 7.48
C ALA A 429 -11.98 -0.45 6.48
N THR A 430 -12.23 0.82 6.80
CA THR A 430 -12.91 1.77 5.91
C THR A 430 -11.91 2.46 4.99
N VAL A 431 -12.40 3.17 3.97
CA VAL A 431 -11.56 3.99 3.08
C VAL A 431 -10.68 4.98 3.85
N SER A 432 -11.17 5.54 4.96
CA SER A 432 -10.43 6.48 5.81
C SER A 432 -9.50 5.83 6.84
N GLY A 433 -9.66 4.53 7.13
CA GLY A 433 -8.86 3.76 8.09
C GLY A 433 -7.87 2.78 7.46
N PHE A 434 -7.76 2.75 6.14
CA PHE A 434 -6.93 1.77 5.42
C PHE A 434 -5.46 2.16 5.41
N SER A 435 -4.66 1.56 6.31
CA SER A 435 -3.21 1.78 6.38
C SER A 435 -2.42 0.95 5.36
N GLU A 436 -1.13 1.23 5.21
CA GLU A 436 -0.24 0.42 4.35
C GLU A 436 -0.21 -1.06 4.78
N LEU A 437 -0.28 -1.34 6.08
CA LEU A 437 -0.35 -2.71 6.57
C LEU A 437 -1.63 -3.42 6.12
N HIS A 438 -2.78 -2.73 6.10
CA HIS A 438 -4.02 -3.29 5.55
C HIS A 438 -3.88 -3.58 4.05
N ALA A 439 -3.19 -2.70 3.30
CA ALA A 439 -2.91 -2.91 1.89
C ALA A 439 -2.03 -4.14 1.65
N ALA A 440 -0.94 -4.28 2.41
CA ALA A 440 -0.01 -5.40 2.32
C ALA A 440 -0.70 -6.73 2.67
N PHE A 441 -1.51 -6.77 3.72
CA PHE A 441 -2.32 -7.95 4.05
C PHE A 441 -3.38 -8.24 2.98
N GLY A 442 -4.08 -7.22 2.47
CA GLY A 442 -5.06 -7.39 1.40
C GLY A 442 -4.45 -7.99 0.14
N PHE A 443 -3.28 -7.50 -0.27
CA PHE A 443 -2.48 -8.07 -1.36
C PHE A 443 -2.10 -9.53 -1.07
N CYS A 444 -1.46 -9.80 0.08
CA CYS A 444 -0.98 -11.15 0.39
C CYS A 444 -2.12 -12.18 0.54
N TYR A 445 -3.25 -11.80 1.14
CA TYR A 445 -4.43 -12.67 1.21
C TYR A 445 -5.01 -12.92 -0.18
N THR A 446 -5.00 -11.92 -1.08
CA THR A 446 -5.46 -12.11 -2.46
C THR A 446 -4.55 -13.09 -3.20
N GLU A 447 -3.22 -12.95 -3.07
CA GLU A 447 -2.27 -13.91 -3.63
C GLU A 447 -2.51 -15.33 -3.10
N TYR A 448 -2.73 -15.46 -1.79
CA TYR A 448 -3.04 -16.74 -1.16
C TYR A 448 -4.33 -17.37 -1.70
N LEU A 449 -5.41 -16.59 -1.79
CA LEU A 449 -6.70 -17.08 -2.29
C LEU A 449 -6.59 -17.49 -3.77
N LEU A 450 -5.87 -16.73 -4.59
CA LEU A 450 -5.59 -17.11 -5.97
C LEU A 450 -4.73 -18.37 -6.08
N ALA A 451 -3.84 -18.62 -5.12
CA ALA A 451 -2.96 -19.79 -5.12
C ALA A 451 -3.65 -21.07 -4.62
N LYS A 452 -4.59 -20.95 -3.67
CA LYS A 452 -5.18 -22.10 -2.96
C LYS A 452 -6.67 -22.32 -3.18
N HIS A 453 -7.39 -21.29 -3.58
CA HIS A 453 -8.86 -21.29 -3.64
C HIS A 453 -9.41 -20.64 -4.92
N LYS A 454 -8.61 -20.57 -6.00
CA LYS A 454 -9.00 -19.94 -7.27
C LYS A 454 -10.33 -20.46 -7.81
N ASP A 455 -10.51 -21.77 -7.76
CA ASP A 455 -11.71 -22.49 -8.21
C ASP A 455 -12.98 -22.11 -7.41
N LYS A 456 -12.81 -21.61 -6.19
CA LYS A 456 -13.91 -21.20 -5.31
C LYS A 456 -14.20 -19.70 -5.36
N LEU A 457 -13.24 -18.88 -5.84
CA LEU A 457 -13.39 -17.43 -5.92
C LEU A 457 -14.43 -16.99 -6.97
N ALA A 458 -14.40 -17.56 -8.19
CA ALA A 458 -15.39 -17.23 -9.22
C ALA A 458 -16.84 -17.51 -8.76
N PRO A 459 -17.16 -18.73 -8.28
CA PRO A 459 -18.50 -19.01 -7.75
C PRO A 459 -18.95 -18.04 -6.65
N PHE A 460 -18.06 -17.72 -5.72
CA PHE A 460 -18.34 -16.74 -4.66
C PHE A 460 -18.67 -15.35 -5.23
N LEU A 461 -17.87 -14.86 -6.19
CA LEU A 461 -18.07 -13.53 -6.78
C LEU A 461 -19.37 -13.45 -7.58
N GLU A 462 -19.74 -14.51 -8.31
CA GLU A 462 -21.02 -14.56 -9.04
C GLU A 462 -22.23 -14.60 -8.10
N ASP A 463 -22.17 -15.42 -7.05
CA ASP A 463 -23.24 -15.48 -6.05
C ASP A 463 -23.39 -14.14 -5.30
N ALA A 464 -22.26 -13.50 -4.96
CA ALA A 464 -22.25 -12.18 -4.35
C ALA A 464 -22.86 -11.11 -5.27
N TYR A 465 -22.58 -11.17 -6.56
CA TYR A 465 -23.18 -10.27 -7.54
C TYR A 465 -24.69 -10.45 -7.65
N LYS A 466 -25.13 -11.71 -7.78
CA LYS A 466 -26.55 -12.05 -7.91
C LYS A 466 -27.36 -11.57 -6.71
N ASP A 467 -26.91 -11.88 -5.48
CA ASP A 467 -27.58 -11.42 -4.26
C ASP A 467 -27.63 -9.88 -4.18
N SER A 468 -26.53 -9.22 -4.53
CA SER A 468 -26.47 -7.76 -4.54
C SER A 468 -27.45 -7.12 -5.52
N TYR A 469 -27.56 -7.72 -6.71
CA TYR A 469 -28.47 -7.25 -7.75
C TYR A 469 -29.93 -7.48 -7.35
N GLU A 470 -30.26 -8.65 -6.81
CA GLU A 470 -31.61 -8.97 -6.32
C GLU A 470 -32.05 -8.02 -5.19
N ARG A 471 -31.18 -7.75 -4.20
CA ARG A 471 -31.45 -6.80 -3.12
C ARG A 471 -31.65 -5.39 -3.66
N TYR A 472 -30.83 -4.96 -4.62
CA TYR A 472 -30.98 -3.66 -5.27
C TYR A 472 -32.34 -3.54 -5.98
N GLN A 473 -32.76 -4.56 -6.74
CA GLN A 473 -34.07 -4.57 -7.40
C GLN A 473 -35.23 -4.51 -6.40
N LYS A 474 -35.11 -5.20 -5.26
CA LYS A 474 -36.11 -5.21 -4.19
C LYS A 474 -36.02 -3.99 -3.25
N LYS A 475 -35.07 -3.08 -3.47
CA LYS A 475 -34.75 -1.94 -2.59
C LYS A 475 -34.47 -2.36 -1.13
N GLU A 476 -33.91 -3.55 -0.96
CA GLU A 476 -33.50 -4.08 0.33
C GLU A 476 -32.15 -3.48 0.77
N LYS A 477 -31.85 -3.61 2.06
CA LYS A 477 -30.54 -3.20 2.57
C LYS A 477 -29.44 -4.06 1.92
N PRO A 478 -28.32 -3.44 1.49
CA PRO A 478 -27.15 -4.19 1.07
C PRO A 478 -26.68 -5.12 2.18
N GLU A 479 -26.16 -6.28 1.79
CA GLU A 479 -25.44 -7.18 2.70
C GLU A 479 -24.33 -6.44 3.48
N THR A 480 -24.08 -6.81 4.73
CA THR A 480 -22.98 -6.24 5.51
C THR A 480 -21.62 -6.83 5.11
N ASN A 481 -20.53 -6.19 5.56
CA ASN A 481 -19.20 -6.73 5.30
C ASN A 481 -19.01 -8.10 5.99
N GLU A 482 -19.57 -8.27 7.19
CA GLU A 482 -19.52 -9.52 7.96
C GLU A 482 -20.31 -10.64 7.29
N GLU A 483 -21.51 -10.35 6.78
CA GLU A 483 -22.32 -11.32 6.02
C GLU A 483 -21.58 -11.76 4.74
N THR A 484 -20.97 -10.80 4.03
CA THR A 484 -20.16 -11.08 2.83
C THR A 484 -18.94 -11.94 3.15
N LEU A 485 -18.25 -11.68 4.26
CA LEU A 485 -17.11 -12.49 4.73
C LEU A 485 -17.58 -13.91 5.11
N ALA A 486 -18.70 -14.04 5.82
CA ALA A 486 -19.26 -15.34 6.17
C ALA A 486 -19.61 -16.17 4.93
N ARG A 487 -20.16 -15.53 3.89
CA ARG A 487 -20.39 -16.16 2.58
C ARG A 487 -19.08 -16.63 1.95
N LEU A 488 -18.05 -15.77 1.89
CA LEU A 488 -16.74 -16.17 1.38
C LEU A 488 -16.21 -17.41 2.12
N LEU A 489 -16.19 -17.39 3.45
CA LEU A 489 -15.73 -18.52 4.28
C LEU A 489 -16.52 -19.80 4.01
N LYS A 490 -17.83 -19.69 3.79
CA LYS A 490 -18.69 -20.83 3.39
C LYS A 490 -18.28 -21.40 2.03
N HIS A 491 -18.02 -20.57 1.02
CA HIS A 491 -17.52 -21.05 -0.28
C HIS A 491 -16.16 -21.71 -0.16
N LEU A 492 -15.28 -21.14 0.67
CA LEU A 492 -13.96 -21.69 0.95
C LEU A 492 -14.04 -23.03 1.70
N GLY A 493 -15.13 -23.29 2.43
CA GLY A 493 -15.34 -24.50 3.22
C GLY A 493 -14.50 -24.50 4.50
N THR A 494 -14.31 -23.33 5.11
CA THR A 494 -13.38 -23.13 6.23
C THR A 494 -13.92 -22.09 7.23
N SER A 495 -13.27 -21.98 8.39
CA SER A 495 -13.52 -20.91 9.36
C SER A 495 -12.49 -19.79 9.20
N GLN A 496 -12.78 -18.61 9.76
CA GLN A 496 -11.83 -17.49 9.75
C GLN A 496 -10.49 -17.86 10.40
N ASP A 497 -10.52 -18.52 11.56
CA ASP A 497 -9.32 -18.91 12.31
C ASP A 497 -8.49 -19.96 11.55
N SER A 498 -9.16 -20.91 10.90
CA SER A 498 -8.50 -21.94 10.09
C SER A 498 -7.85 -21.31 8.87
N LEU A 499 -8.57 -20.46 8.14
CA LEU A 499 -8.06 -19.76 6.96
C LEU A 499 -6.86 -18.85 7.29
N GLN A 500 -6.90 -18.17 8.44
CA GLN A 500 -5.81 -17.34 8.91
C GLN A 500 -4.57 -18.15 9.28
N THR A 501 -4.76 -19.30 9.92
CA THR A 501 -3.66 -20.22 10.24
C THR A 501 -3.03 -20.77 8.96
N GLU A 502 -3.86 -21.23 8.01
CA GLU A 502 -3.41 -21.69 6.69
C GLU A 502 -2.67 -20.60 5.93
N PHE A 503 -3.20 -19.37 5.91
CA PHE A 503 -2.55 -18.22 5.29
C PHE A 503 -1.19 -17.94 5.92
N ALA A 504 -1.09 -17.90 7.26
CA ALA A 504 0.16 -17.63 7.95
C ALA A 504 1.23 -18.69 7.63
N LEU A 505 0.85 -19.97 7.59
CA LEU A 505 1.72 -21.07 7.18
C LEU A 505 2.15 -20.93 5.73
N TRP A 506 1.19 -20.70 4.82
CA TRP A 506 1.46 -20.54 3.39
C TRP A 506 2.37 -19.35 3.12
N ALA A 507 2.10 -18.19 3.71
CA ALA A 507 2.90 -16.98 3.53
C ALA A 507 4.34 -17.23 4.01
N THR A 508 4.51 -17.81 5.20
CA THR A 508 5.84 -18.13 5.74
C THR A 508 6.61 -19.08 4.82
N GLN A 509 5.95 -20.09 4.25
CA GLN A 509 6.58 -21.06 3.35
C GLN A 509 6.94 -20.48 1.98
N ASN A 510 6.13 -19.57 1.44
CA ASN A 510 6.25 -19.09 0.06
C ASN A 510 7.02 -17.77 -0.07
N TYR A 511 7.02 -16.94 0.98
CA TYR A 511 7.65 -15.63 0.93
C TYR A 511 9.07 -15.62 1.53
N MET A 512 9.35 -16.53 2.47
CA MET A 512 10.65 -16.61 3.11
C MET A 512 11.55 -17.65 2.44
N LYS A 513 12.82 -17.29 2.23
CA LYS A 513 13.88 -18.21 1.81
C LYS A 513 14.93 -18.36 2.92
N LEU A 514 14.46 -18.50 4.16
CA LEU A 514 15.35 -18.72 5.30
C LEU A 514 16.23 -19.96 5.04
N PRO A 515 17.51 -19.93 5.46
CA PRO A 515 18.35 -21.12 5.44
C PRO A 515 17.65 -22.31 6.10
N LYS A 516 17.58 -23.43 5.38
CA LYS A 516 16.98 -24.68 5.86
C LYS A 516 18.08 -25.53 6.48
N LYS A 517 17.69 -26.39 7.42
CA LYS A 517 18.59 -27.44 7.93
C LYS A 517 18.82 -28.42 6.77
N GLU A 518 20.09 -28.59 6.39
CA GLU A 518 20.50 -29.57 5.37
C GLU A 518 20.25 -31.01 5.84
#